data_AF-A0A7W6W831-F1
#
_entry.id   AF-A0A7W6W831-F1
#
_cell.length_a   1.000
_cell.length_b   1.000
_cell.length_c   1.000
_cell.angle_alpha   90.00
_cell.angle_beta   90.00
_cell.angle_gamma   90.00
#
_symmetry.space_group_name_H-M   'P 1'
#
loop_
_entity.id
_entity.type
_entity.pdbx_description
1 polymer ?
#
loop_
_entity_poly.entity_id
_entity_poly.type
_entity_poly.pdbx_seq_one_letter_code
_entity_poly.pdbx_strand_id
1 'polypeptide(L)'
;MSAFCALVFLTGTASAQAPTEEQRDAIKAECRSDFIAKCSGVTPGGIEALTCLQQHSATLSAGCRKAVSAVNVKPKSTSAEPTPAAPANTAATTPAPATATPAPATGTPAHQPTQAQRDAVKSACQRDFMAQCSGVTPGGAAALSCLQQHSAALSAPCQQAVAALGGSAAPTTGNAAATGAITPPPAMMPSFSPREEVMILRETCGADFRALCRMVPLGGGRGIACLRDNLQRVSPACHRVLTSGL
;
A
#
# COMPACT_ATOMS: atom_id res chain seq x y z
N MET A 1 -11.14 66.27 21.15
CA MET A 1 -10.08 66.11 20.13
C MET A 1 -8.90 65.46 20.86
N SER A 2 -8.49 64.21 20.66
CA SER A 2 -8.31 63.43 19.43
C SER A 2 -8.40 61.94 19.82
N ALA A 3 -9.22 61.08 19.21
CA ALA A 3 -9.04 60.45 17.89
C ALA A 3 -7.67 59.76 17.73
N PHE A 4 -7.52 58.56 18.29
CA PHE A 4 -6.52 57.59 17.82
C PHE A 4 -7.27 56.41 17.18
N CYS A 5 -7.32 56.44 15.84
CA CYS A 5 -7.82 55.35 15.02
C CYS A 5 -6.89 54.14 15.13
N ALA A 6 -7.50 52.99 15.37
CA ALA A 6 -6.89 51.69 15.29
C ALA A 6 -6.44 51.39 13.84
N LEU A 7 -5.19 50.94 13.67
CA LEU A 7 -4.73 50.23 12.48
C LEU A 7 -4.22 48.86 12.93
N VAL A 8 -5.17 47.93 13.08
CA VAL A 8 -4.88 46.50 13.17
C VAL A 8 -4.62 46.02 11.75
N PHE A 9 -3.36 45.84 11.37
CA PHE A 9 -3.01 45.13 10.15
C PHE A 9 -3.32 43.63 10.34
N LEU A 10 -4.48 43.18 9.86
CA LEU A 10 -4.76 41.76 9.66
C LEU A 10 -3.96 41.27 8.44
N THR A 11 -2.77 40.71 8.68
CA THR A 11 -2.06 39.90 7.68
C THR A 11 -2.76 38.55 7.53
N GLY A 12 -3.72 38.48 6.61
CA GLY A 12 -4.32 37.21 6.19
C GLY A 12 -3.46 36.53 5.12
N THR A 13 -2.60 35.60 5.51
CA THR A 13 -1.98 34.66 4.56
C THR A 13 -3.01 33.61 4.16
N ALA A 14 -3.69 33.85 3.04
CA ALA A 14 -4.55 32.85 2.39
C ALA A 14 -3.67 31.80 1.71
N SER A 15 -3.23 30.79 2.47
CA SER A 15 -2.62 29.59 1.90
C SER A 15 -3.63 28.92 0.97
N ALA A 16 -3.26 28.74 -0.30
CA ALA A 16 -3.96 27.85 -1.21
C ALA A 16 -3.94 26.44 -0.60
N GLN A 17 -5.01 26.06 0.10
CA GLN A 17 -5.09 24.76 0.76
C GLN A 17 -5.15 23.68 -0.32
N ALA A 18 -4.04 22.94 -0.44
CA ALA A 18 -4.01 21.68 -1.17
C ALA A 18 -5.07 20.73 -0.60
N PRO A 19 -5.66 19.84 -1.41
CA PRO A 19 -6.58 18.82 -0.90
C PRO A 19 -5.90 18.02 0.21
N THR A 20 -6.64 17.79 1.30
CA THR A 20 -6.13 17.02 2.45
C THR A 20 -5.82 15.58 2.03
N GLU A 21 -4.96 14.91 2.78
CA GLU A 21 -4.57 13.52 2.49
C GLU A 21 -5.80 12.60 2.45
N GLU A 22 -6.77 12.81 3.34
CA GLU A 22 -8.02 12.06 3.40
C GLU A 22 -8.86 12.26 2.13
N GLN A 23 -8.89 13.50 1.61
CA GLN A 23 -9.60 13.81 0.38
C GLN A 23 -8.90 13.18 -0.83
N ARG A 24 -7.56 13.17 -0.86
CA ARG A 24 -6.76 12.49 -1.90
C ARG A 24 -6.99 10.98 -1.90
N ASP A 25 -7.05 10.36 -0.73
CA ASP A 25 -7.32 8.93 -0.60
C ASP A 25 -8.74 8.56 -1.03
N ALA A 26 -9.74 9.39 -0.69
CA ALA A 26 -11.11 9.20 -1.15
C ALA A 26 -11.21 9.26 -2.69
N ILE A 27 -10.54 10.23 -3.34
CA ILE A 27 -10.48 10.31 -4.81
C ILE A 27 -9.77 9.08 -5.37
N LYS A 28 -8.65 8.65 -4.78
CA LYS A 28 -7.87 7.51 -5.24
C LYS A 28 -8.67 6.21 -5.19
N ALA A 29 -9.53 6.04 -4.19
CA ALA A 29 -10.42 4.89 -4.09
C ALA A 29 -11.42 4.84 -5.25
N GLU A 30 -12.09 5.97 -5.52
CA GLU A 30 -13.08 6.10 -6.61
C GLU A 30 -12.45 6.08 -8.01
N CYS A 31 -11.24 6.61 -8.15
CA CYS A 31 -10.53 6.75 -9.43
C CYS A 31 -9.58 5.61 -9.76
N ARG A 32 -9.48 4.58 -8.91
CA ARG A 32 -8.42 3.55 -9.05
C ARG A 32 -8.48 2.84 -10.40
N SER A 33 -9.66 2.46 -10.86
CA SER A 33 -9.85 1.76 -12.14
C SER A 33 -9.50 2.65 -13.33
N ASP A 34 -9.99 3.89 -13.33
CA ASP A 34 -9.71 4.87 -14.38
C ASP A 34 -8.21 5.26 -14.42
N PHE A 35 -7.59 5.41 -13.25
CA PHE A 35 -6.16 5.72 -13.14
C PHE A 35 -5.30 4.60 -13.73
N ILE A 36 -5.63 3.32 -13.47
CA ILE A 36 -4.91 2.19 -14.06
C ILE A 36 -5.08 2.15 -15.58
N ALA A 37 -6.28 2.48 -16.08
CA ALA A 37 -6.59 2.43 -17.51
C ALA A 37 -6.02 3.61 -18.31
N LYS A 38 -5.87 4.79 -17.70
CA LYS A 38 -5.51 6.05 -18.39
C LYS A 38 -4.21 6.69 -17.92
N CYS A 39 -3.75 6.39 -16.72
CA CYS A 39 -2.66 7.10 -16.03
C CYS A 39 -1.59 6.17 -15.40
N SER A 40 -1.48 4.91 -15.84
CA SER A 40 -0.59 3.91 -15.23
C SER A 40 0.91 4.22 -15.32
N GLY A 41 1.31 5.17 -16.18
CA GLY A 41 2.69 5.67 -16.27
C GLY A 41 3.05 6.74 -15.24
N VAL A 42 2.11 7.15 -14.39
CA VAL A 42 2.27 8.29 -13.47
C VAL A 42 2.36 7.82 -12.01
N THR A 43 3.17 8.50 -11.19
CA THR A 43 3.32 8.14 -9.77
C THR A 43 2.00 8.39 -9.00
N PRO A 44 1.42 7.36 -8.35
CA PRO A 44 0.15 7.49 -7.65
C PRO A 44 0.28 8.38 -6.40
N GLY A 45 -0.75 9.18 -6.14
CA GLY A 45 -0.86 10.04 -4.94
C GLY A 45 -0.24 11.44 -5.06
N GLY A 46 0.60 11.66 -6.07
CA GLY A 46 1.20 12.97 -6.36
C GLY A 46 0.26 13.92 -7.12
N ILE A 47 0.71 15.16 -7.31
CA ILE A 47 0.03 16.15 -8.18
C ILE A 47 -0.03 15.63 -9.63
N GLU A 48 1.01 14.95 -10.10
CA GLU A 48 1.06 14.32 -11.43
C GLU A 48 -0.13 13.39 -11.70
N ALA A 49 -0.53 12.59 -10.70
CA ALA A 49 -1.67 11.69 -10.83
C ALA A 49 -3.00 12.45 -11.01
N LEU A 50 -3.17 13.57 -10.29
CA LEU A 50 -4.34 14.42 -10.44
C LEU A 50 -4.34 15.15 -11.80
N THR A 51 -3.19 15.64 -12.27
CA THR A 51 -3.07 16.28 -13.59
C THR A 51 -3.43 15.31 -14.72
N CYS A 52 -2.94 14.06 -14.66
CA CYS A 52 -3.30 13.05 -15.65
C CYS A 52 -4.82 12.74 -15.64
N LEU A 53 -5.41 12.58 -14.46
CA LEU A 53 -6.86 12.38 -14.34
C LEU A 53 -7.65 13.57 -14.89
N GLN A 54 -7.23 14.80 -14.61
CA GLN A 54 -7.86 16.02 -15.15
C GLN A 54 -7.83 16.04 -16.68
N GLN A 55 -6.69 15.68 -17.29
CA GLN A 55 -6.54 15.62 -18.74
C GLN A 55 -7.42 14.55 -19.40
N HIS A 56 -7.73 13.47 -18.67
CA HIS A 56 -8.60 12.39 -19.13
C HIS A 56 -10.04 12.47 -18.61
N SER A 57 -10.45 13.59 -18.00
CA SER A 57 -11.75 13.75 -17.32
C SER A 57 -12.96 13.32 -18.16
N ALA A 58 -13.01 13.67 -19.45
CA ALA A 58 -14.08 13.27 -20.37
C ALA A 58 -14.24 11.74 -20.54
N THR A 59 -13.17 10.98 -20.31
CA THR A 59 -13.10 9.52 -20.46
C THR A 59 -13.10 8.74 -19.14
N LEU A 60 -13.06 9.42 -17.99
CA LEU A 60 -13.14 8.74 -16.69
C LEU A 60 -14.55 8.19 -16.42
N SER A 61 -14.71 7.35 -15.41
CA SER A 61 -16.01 7.00 -14.87
C SER A 61 -16.73 8.23 -14.28
N ALA A 62 -18.06 8.15 -14.17
CA ALA A 62 -18.86 9.23 -13.58
C ALA A 62 -18.51 9.49 -12.11
N GLY A 63 -18.21 8.43 -11.35
CA GLY A 63 -17.77 8.53 -9.95
C GLY A 63 -16.42 9.25 -9.83
N CYS A 64 -15.43 8.83 -10.60
CA CYS A 64 -14.11 9.45 -10.58
C CYS A 64 -14.13 10.91 -11.07
N ARG A 65 -14.85 11.23 -12.16
CA ARG A 65 -15.05 12.62 -12.59
C ARG A 65 -15.59 13.51 -11.48
N LYS A 66 -16.63 13.03 -10.77
CA LYS A 66 -17.27 13.78 -9.69
C LYS A 66 -16.30 14.05 -8.55
N ALA A 67 -15.51 13.06 -8.16
CA ALA A 67 -14.50 13.18 -7.11
C ALA A 67 -13.39 14.19 -7.49
N VAL A 68 -12.85 14.11 -8.71
CA VAL A 68 -11.80 15.04 -9.19
C VAL A 68 -12.33 16.47 -9.36
N SER A 69 -13.58 16.62 -9.82
CA SER A 69 -14.21 17.94 -10.01
C SER A 69 -14.49 18.65 -8.69
N ALA A 70 -14.88 17.91 -7.64
CA ALA A 70 -15.10 18.44 -6.29
C ALA A 70 -13.82 18.97 -5.63
N VAL A 71 -12.65 18.64 -6.18
CA VAL A 71 -11.33 19.06 -5.69
C VAL A 71 -10.79 20.22 -6.50
N ASN A 72 -11.06 20.24 -7.81
CA ASN A 72 -10.69 21.34 -8.69
C ASN A 72 -11.57 22.60 -8.44
N VAL A 73 -12.83 22.39 -8.04
CA VAL A 73 -13.70 23.45 -7.56
C VAL A 73 -13.49 23.55 -6.05
N LYS A 74 -12.68 24.54 -5.63
CA LYS A 74 -12.54 24.99 -4.23
C LYS A 74 -13.84 24.76 -3.43
N PRO A 75 -13.90 23.83 -2.46
CA PRO A 75 -14.99 23.85 -1.52
C PRO A 75 -14.81 25.09 -0.65
N LYS A 76 -15.65 26.09 -0.90
CA LYS A 76 -16.05 27.01 0.17
C LYS A 76 -16.69 26.10 1.22
N SER A 77 -15.98 25.83 2.32
CA SER A 77 -16.63 25.37 3.53
C SER A 77 -17.73 26.37 3.87
N THR A 78 -18.96 26.01 3.53
CA THR A 78 -20.12 26.42 4.28
C THR A 78 -20.71 25.11 4.78
N SER A 79 -20.57 24.90 6.10
CA SER A 79 -21.50 24.04 6.81
C SER A 79 -22.89 24.63 6.57
N ALA A 80 -23.64 24.02 5.66
CA ALA A 80 -25.07 24.21 5.50
C ALA A 80 -25.65 22.82 5.33
N GLU A 81 -26.21 22.34 6.43
CA GLU A 81 -27.11 21.22 6.57
C GLU A 81 -28.04 21.05 5.36
N PRO A 82 -28.20 19.84 4.78
CA PRO A 82 -29.33 19.59 3.93
C PRO A 82 -30.53 19.32 4.85
N THR A 83 -31.35 20.34 5.06
CA THR A 83 -32.77 20.13 5.29
C THR A 83 -33.41 19.75 3.96
N PRO A 84 -34.17 18.65 3.90
CA PRO A 84 -35.35 18.64 3.05
C PRO A 84 -36.58 18.36 3.90
N ALA A 85 -37.40 19.39 4.10
CA ALA A 85 -38.82 19.20 4.40
C ALA A 85 -39.60 19.14 3.07
N ALA A 86 -40.36 18.06 2.94
CA ALA A 86 -41.24 17.63 1.84
C ALA A 86 -42.51 18.53 1.71
N PRO A 87 -43.62 18.22 0.96
CA PRO A 87 -44.14 16.95 0.38
C PRO A 87 -44.55 17.08 -1.13
N ALA A 88 -45.05 16.08 -1.88
CA ALA A 88 -46.08 15.09 -1.57
C ALA A 88 -46.03 13.83 -2.47
N ASN A 89 -46.38 12.72 -1.83
CA ASN A 89 -46.78 11.45 -2.45
C ASN A 89 -48.22 11.53 -2.95
N THR A 90 -48.55 10.81 -4.03
CA THR A 90 -49.76 9.98 -4.06
C THR A 90 -49.49 8.72 -4.89
N ALA A 91 -49.85 7.57 -4.29
CA ALA A 91 -49.79 6.19 -4.77
C ALA A 91 -50.66 5.98 -6.04
N ALA A 92 -50.73 4.84 -6.74
CA ALA A 92 -50.33 3.44 -6.62
C ALA A 92 -50.35 2.90 -8.08
N THR A 93 -49.73 1.79 -8.50
CA THR A 93 -50.16 0.42 -8.18
C THR A 93 -49.17 -0.55 -8.85
N THR A 94 -48.78 -1.58 -8.10
CA THR A 94 -48.06 -2.79 -8.54
C THR A 94 -48.92 -3.62 -9.53
N PRO A 95 -48.33 -4.56 -10.29
CA PRO A 95 -48.23 -5.94 -9.76
C PRO A 95 -46.82 -6.54 -9.85
N ALA A 96 -46.54 -7.38 -8.86
CA ALA A 96 -45.35 -8.22 -8.74
C ALA A 96 -45.28 -9.27 -9.87
N PRO A 97 -44.14 -9.95 -10.02
CA PRO A 97 -44.03 -11.18 -9.23
C PRO A 97 -42.66 -11.42 -8.58
N ALA A 98 -42.75 -12.24 -7.53
CA ALA A 98 -41.78 -13.23 -7.08
C ALA A 98 -40.37 -12.76 -6.68
N THR A 99 -40.25 -12.54 -5.37
CA THR A 99 -39.17 -13.04 -4.50
C THR A 99 -38.05 -13.82 -5.20
N ALA A 100 -36.90 -13.17 -5.36
CA ALA A 100 -35.60 -13.83 -5.26
C ALA A 100 -34.82 -13.13 -4.14
N THR A 101 -34.78 -13.80 -2.99
CA THR A 101 -33.83 -13.54 -1.90
C THR A 101 -32.42 -13.37 -2.47
N PRO A 102 -31.66 -12.30 -2.15
CA PRO A 102 -30.23 -12.33 -2.36
C PRO A 102 -29.68 -13.35 -1.36
N ALA A 103 -29.46 -14.58 -1.82
CA ALA A 103 -28.59 -15.51 -1.11
C ALA A 103 -27.24 -14.80 -0.89
N PRO A 104 -26.58 -14.96 0.28
CA PRO A 104 -25.22 -14.48 0.44
C PRO A 104 -24.38 -15.13 -0.65
N ALA A 105 -23.76 -14.30 -1.49
CA ALA A 105 -22.78 -14.76 -2.44
C ALA A 105 -21.56 -15.28 -1.67
N THR A 106 -21.61 -16.52 -1.20
CA THR A 106 -20.42 -17.37 -1.02
C THR A 106 -19.92 -17.78 -2.41
N GLY A 107 -19.56 -16.78 -3.21
CA GLY A 107 -18.72 -16.96 -4.38
C GLY A 107 -17.30 -16.68 -3.94
N THR A 108 -16.56 -17.72 -3.58
CA THR A 108 -15.10 -17.65 -3.43
C THR A 108 -14.54 -17.06 -4.73
N PRO A 109 -13.84 -15.91 -4.72
CA PRO A 109 -13.20 -15.40 -5.93
C PRO A 109 -12.22 -16.47 -6.42
N ALA A 110 -12.41 -16.90 -7.66
CA ALA A 110 -11.50 -17.81 -8.34
C ALA A 110 -10.07 -17.25 -8.28
N HIS A 111 -9.18 -17.99 -7.60
CA HIS A 111 -7.71 -18.07 -7.72
C HIS A 111 -6.95 -16.80 -8.16
N GLN A 112 -7.42 -15.63 -7.78
CA GLN A 112 -6.71 -14.39 -8.02
C GLN A 112 -5.89 -14.10 -6.76
N PRO A 113 -4.54 -14.05 -6.85
CA PRO A 113 -3.74 -13.77 -5.68
C PRO A 113 -4.16 -12.45 -5.03
N THR A 114 -4.31 -12.48 -3.72
CA THR A 114 -4.69 -11.32 -2.91
C THR A 114 -3.64 -10.22 -3.08
N GLN A 115 -4.02 -8.97 -2.79
CA GLN A 115 -3.08 -7.85 -2.87
C GLN A 115 -1.84 -8.10 -2.00
N ALA A 116 -2.02 -8.63 -0.79
CA ALA A 116 -0.95 -9.02 0.10
C ALA A 116 -0.01 -10.09 -0.51
N GLN A 117 -0.56 -11.09 -1.21
CA GLN A 117 0.25 -12.10 -1.90
C GLN A 117 1.08 -11.49 -3.04
N ARG A 118 0.50 -10.56 -3.82
CA ARG A 118 1.25 -9.87 -4.89
C ARG A 118 2.35 -8.98 -4.34
N ASP A 119 2.10 -8.29 -3.24
CA ASP A 119 3.09 -7.45 -2.58
C ASP A 119 4.22 -8.30 -1.98
N ALA A 120 3.91 -9.47 -1.42
CA ALA A 120 4.90 -10.43 -0.94
C ALA A 120 5.76 -11.00 -2.07
N VAL A 121 5.17 -11.32 -3.23
CA VAL A 121 5.95 -11.74 -4.41
C VAL A 121 6.81 -10.59 -4.92
N LYS A 122 6.29 -9.36 -4.96
CA LYS A 122 7.04 -8.20 -5.42
C LYS A 122 8.26 -7.93 -4.54
N SER A 123 8.15 -8.05 -3.22
CA SER A 123 9.29 -7.85 -2.31
C SER A 123 10.32 -8.97 -2.42
N ALA A 124 9.88 -10.23 -2.47
CA ALA A 124 10.77 -11.38 -2.61
C ALA A 124 11.50 -11.41 -3.97
N CYS A 125 10.82 -11.01 -5.04
CA CYS A 125 11.33 -11.07 -6.41
C CYS A 125 11.97 -9.78 -6.91
N GLN A 126 12.08 -8.72 -6.10
CA GLN A 126 12.47 -7.40 -6.60
C GLN A 126 13.82 -7.41 -7.32
N ARG A 127 14.83 -8.12 -6.77
CA ARG A 127 16.16 -8.20 -7.38
C ARG A 127 16.17 -9.03 -8.66
N ASP A 128 15.51 -10.18 -8.65
CA ASP A 128 15.43 -11.06 -9.82
C ASP A 128 14.64 -10.39 -10.95
N PHE A 129 13.59 -9.66 -10.61
CA PHE A 129 12.77 -8.90 -11.57
C PHE A 129 13.58 -7.83 -12.28
N MET A 130 14.43 -7.09 -11.57
CA MET A 130 15.29 -6.07 -12.21
C MET A 130 16.33 -6.67 -13.15
N ALA A 131 16.80 -7.89 -12.86
CA ALA A 131 17.78 -8.56 -13.69
C ALA A 131 17.13 -9.23 -14.92
N GLN A 132 16.00 -9.92 -14.71
CA GLN A 132 15.42 -10.84 -15.71
C GLN A 132 14.20 -10.24 -16.43
N CYS A 133 13.55 -9.21 -15.86
CA CYS A 133 12.25 -8.71 -16.30
C CYS A 133 12.16 -7.17 -16.39
N SER A 134 13.28 -6.48 -16.61
CA SER A 134 13.39 -5.01 -16.61
C SER A 134 12.51 -4.29 -17.66
N GLY A 135 12.03 -5.00 -18.69
CA GLY A 135 11.13 -4.47 -19.72
C GLY A 135 9.63 -4.54 -19.38
N VAL A 136 9.26 -4.98 -18.18
CA VAL A 136 7.86 -5.27 -17.82
C VAL A 136 7.42 -4.44 -16.60
N THR A 137 6.15 -4.04 -16.54
CA THR A 137 5.61 -3.27 -15.41
C THR A 137 5.47 -4.14 -14.16
N PRO A 138 6.09 -3.78 -13.02
CA PRO A 138 6.07 -4.59 -11.80
C PRO A 138 4.68 -4.66 -11.16
N GLY A 139 4.33 -5.81 -10.58
CA GLY A 139 3.10 -6.02 -9.80
C GLY A 139 1.85 -6.36 -10.63
N GLY A 140 1.95 -6.43 -11.96
CA GLY A 140 0.88 -6.88 -12.84
C GLY A 140 1.01 -8.34 -13.27
N ALA A 141 0.03 -8.83 -14.03
CA ALA A 141 0.07 -10.19 -14.61
C ALA A 141 1.27 -10.39 -15.54
N ALA A 142 1.66 -9.34 -16.29
CA ALA A 142 2.84 -9.38 -17.15
C ALA A 142 4.14 -9.64 -16.37
N ALA A 143 4.28 -9.06 -15.17
CA ALA A 143 5.42 -9.33 -14.30
C ALA A 143 5.45 -10.78 -13.82
N LEU A 144 4.29 -11.36 -13.48
CA LEU A 144 4.20 -12.77 -13.08
C LEU A 144 4.53 -13.71 -14.24
N SER A 145 4.08 -13.44 -15.47
CA SER A 145 4.45 -14.23 -16.65
C SER A 145 5.95 -14.18 -16.92
N CYS A 146 6.57 -13.00 -16.84
CA CYS A 146 8.02 -12.90 -17.03
C CYS A 146 8.80 -13.68 -15.96
N LEU A 147 8.42 -13.57 -14.69
CA LEU A 147 9.02 -14.34 -13.60
C LEU A 147 8.85 -15.85 -13.82
N GLN A 148 7.66 -16.31 -14.23
CA GLN A 148 7.42 -17.73 -14.53
C GLN A 148 8.31 -18.24 -15.67
N GLN A 149 8.49 -17.44 -16.72
CA GLN A 149 9.34 -17.77 -17.86
C GLN A 149 10.83 -17.84 -17.48
N HIS A 150 11.26 -17.04 -16.51
CA HIS A 150 12.62 -17.01 -15.99
C HIS A 150 12.80 -17.79 -14.68
N SER A 151 11.86 -18.66 -14.31
CA SER A 151 11.82 -19.33 -12.99
C SER A 151 13.12 -20.01 -12.58
N ALA A 152 13.82 -20.66 -13.51
CA ALA A 152 15.10 -21.32 -13.28
C ALA A 152 16.27 -20.36 -12.95
N ALA A 153 16.15 -19.08 -13.35
CA ALA A 153 17.13 -18.02 -13.11
C ALA A 153 16.75 -17.09 -11.94
N LEU A 154 15.61 -17.33 -11.29
CA LEU A 154 15.20 -16.60 -10.10
C LEU A 154 15.92 -17.12 -8.86
N SER A 155 16.09 -16.27 -7.86
CA SER A 155 16.54 -16.69 -6.54
C SER A 155 15.53 -17.63 -5.86
N ALA A 156 16.04 -18.53 -5.00
CA ALA A 156 15.21 -19.44 -4.20
C ALA A 156 14.01 -18.77 -3.47
N PRO A 157 14.16 -17.61 -2.80
CA PRO A 157 13.03 -16.94 -2.15
C PRO A 157 11.98 -16.45 -3.16
N CYS A 158 12.41 -15.98 -4.34
CA CYS A 158 11.48 -15.54 -5.38
C CYS A 158 10.72 -16.73 -6.00
N GLN A 159 11.40 -17.86 -6.25
CA GLN A 159 10.76 -19.09 -6.72
C GLN A 159 9.70 -19.58 -5.73
N GLN A 160 10.00 -19.58 -4.44
CA GLN A 160 9.05 -19.95 -3.39
C GLN A 160 7.82 -19.04 -3.35
N ALA A 161 8.03 -17.73 -3.46
CA ALA A 161 6.94 -16.75 -3.45
C ALA A 161 6.02 -16.91 -4.67
N VAL A 162 6.57 -17.18 -5.86
CA VAL A 162 5.79 -17.41 -7.09
C VAL A 162 5.07 -18.77 -7.05
N ALA A 163 5.71 -19.82 -6.51
CA ALA A 163 5.08 -21.14 -6.35
C ALA A 163 3.88 -21.11 -5.39
N ALA A 164 3.95 -20.29 -4.33
CA ALA A 164 2.84 -20.09 -3.40
C ALA A 164 1.59 -19.44 -4.03
N LEU A 165 1.73 -18.82 -5.22
CA LEU A 165 0.59 -18.30 -5.99
C LEU A 165 -0.09 -19.36 -6.88
N GLY A 166 0.64 -20.43 -7.22
CA GLY A 166 0.21 -21.47 -8.17
C GLY A 166 -0.53 -22.65 -7.55
N GLY A 167 -0.65 -22.69 -6.22
CA GLY A 167 -1.39 -23.73 -5.53
C GLY A 167 -1.89 -23.25 -4.19
N SER A 168 -3.21 -23.36 -3.98
CA SER A 168 -3.76 -23.60 -2.65
C SER A 168 -3.13 -24.87 -2.07
N ALA A 169 -1.97 -24.71 -1.46
CA ALA A 169 -1.48 -25.60 -0.44
C ALA A 169 -1.31 -24.75 0.82
N ALA A 170 -2.39 -24.69 1.60
CA ALA A 170 -2.21 -24.74 3.03
C ALA A 170 -1.25 -25.91 3.34
N PRO A 171 -0.38 -25.83 4.36
CA PRO A 171 0.33 -27.01 4.79
C PRO A 171 -0.72 -27.99 5.32
N THR A 172 -1.14 -28.95 4.50
CA THR A 172 -1.75 -30.18 4.97
C THR A 172 -0.65 -30.93 5.69
N THR A 173 -0.56 -30.70 7.00
CA THR A 173 0.10 -31.63 7.91
C THR A 173 -0.65 -32.95 7.82
N GLY A 174 -0.17 -33.83 6.95
CA GLY A 174 -0.58 -35.22 6.92
C GLY A 174 -0.17 -35.87 8.24
N ASN A 175 -1.16 -36.44 8.93
CA ASN A 175 -0.93 -37.38 10.01
C ASN A 175 -0.14 -38.58 9.46
N ALA A 176 1.14 -38.68 9.84
CA ALA A 176 1.84 -39.95 9.91
C ALA A 176 2.52 -39.99 11.28
N ALA A 177 1.97 -40.83 12.17
CA ALA A 177 2.56 -41.15 13.44
C ALA A 177 3.94 -41.80 13.21
N ALA A 178 4.99 -41.20 13.77
CA ALA A 178 6.24 -41.88 14.04
C ALA A 178 6.81 -41.33 15.35
N THR A 179 6.92 -42.24 16.30
CA THR A 179 7.38 -42.13 17.68
C THR A 179 8.82 -41.59 17.75
N GLY A 180 9.07 -40.60 18.61
CA GLY A 180 10.40 -40.39 19.19
C GLY A 180 10.95 -38.95 19.20
N ALA A 181 11.39 -38.55 20.40
CA ALA A 181 12.20 -37.37 20.76
C ALA A 181 11.47 -36.01 20.84
N ILE A 182 11.18 -35.61 22.09
CA ILE A 182 10.77 -34.26 22.47
C ILE A 182 11.96 -33.32 22.20
N THR A 183 11.93 -32.66 21.05
CA THR A 183 12.69 -31.45 20.79
C THR A 183 11.71 -30.28 20.95
N PRO A 184 12.00 -29.24 21.75
CA PRO A 184 11.09 -28.10 21.84
C PRO A 184 10.93 -27.47 20.44
N PRO A 185 9.72 -27.03 20.06
CA PRO A 185 9.50 -26.36 18.78
C PRO A 185 10.35 -25.09 18.70
N PRO A 186 10.83 -24.68 17.50
CA PRO A 186 11.33 -23.32 17.34
C PRO A 186 10.18 -22.39 17.73
N ALA A 187 10.44 -21.49 18.66
CA ALA A 187 9.50 -20.44 19.03
C ALA A 187 9.05 -19.74 17.74
N MET A 188 7.74 -19.77 17.49
CA MET A 188 7.08 -18.99 16.45
C MET A 188 7.56 -17.55 16.65
N MET A 189 8.36 -17.03 15.72
CA MET A 189 8.84 -15.65 15.81
C MET A 189 7.60 -14.74 15.85
N PRO A 190 7.51 -13.80 16.81
CA PRO A 190 6.43 -12.83 16.83
C PRO A 190 6.45 -12.10 15.49
N SER A 191 5.32 -12.03 14.80
CA SER A 191 5.17 -11.14 13.65
C SER A 191 5.20 -9.71 14.17
N PHE A 192 6.39 -9.13 14.19
CA PHE A 192 6.62 -7.77 14.66
C PHE A 192 6.01 -6.77 13.68
N SER A 193 5.44 -5.69 14.21
CA SER A 193 5.01 -4.59 13.35
C SER A 193 6.22 -3.89 12.72
N PRO A 194 6.10 -3.25 11.54
CA PRO A 194 7.22 -2.52 10.93
C PRO A 194 7.85 -1.45 11.83
N ARG A 195 7.11 -0.96 12.83
CA ARG A 195 7.63 -0.02 13.85
C ARG A 195 8.49 -0.72 14.90
N GLU A 196 8.11 -1.94 15.26
CA GLU A 196 8.78 -2.75 16.27
C GLU A 196 10.07 -3.35 15.71
N GLU A 197 10.07 -3.78 14.44
CA GLU A 197 11.30 -4.16 13.72
C GLU A 197 12.35 -3.05 13.76
N VAL A 198 11.95 -1.80 13.53
CA VAL A 198 12.86 -0.65 13.57
C VAL A 198 13.38 -0.39 14.99
N MET A 199 12.55 -0.61 16.02
CA MET A 199 12.97 -0.48 17.42
C MET A 199 13.99 -1.56 17.81
N ILE A 200 13.71 -2.82 17.49
CA ILE A 200 14.59 -3.94 17.80
C ILE A 200 15.92 -3.80 17.04
N LEU A 201 15.88 -3.34 15.78
CA LEU A 201 17.10 -3.06 15.01
C LEU A 201 17.93 -1.94 15.65
N ARG A 202 17.28 -0.87 16.12
CA ARG A 202 17.96 0.24 16.81
C ARG A 202 18.56 -0.19 18.13
N GLU A 203 17.89 -1.07 18.86
CA GLU A 203 18.36 -1.59 20.14
C GLU A 203 19.55 -2.53 19.95
N THR A 204 19.44 -3.46 19.00
CA THR A 204 20.47 -4.48 18.76
C THR A 204 21.71 -3.91 18.05
N CYS A 205 21.52 -3.02 17.07
CA CYS A 205 22.60 -2.45 16.27
C CYS A 205 23.03 -1.03 16.70
N GLY A 206 22.43 -0.46 17.76
CA GLY A 206 22.65 0.94 18.13
C GLY A 206 24.07 1.25 18.59
N ALA A 207 24.72 0.31 19.27
CA ALA A 207 26.12 0.45 19.66
C ALA A 207 27.05 0.41 18.45
N ASP A 208 26.83 -0.54 17.54
CA ASP A 208 27.58 -0.70 16.30
C ASP A 208 27.45 0.51 15.39
N PHE A 209 26.22 1.05 15.27
CA PHE A 209 25.98 2.26 14.48
C PHE A 209 26.75 3.47 15.02
N ARG A 210 26.79 3.65 16.34
CA ARG A 210 27.57 4.74 16.96
C ARG A 210 29.08 4.55 16.81
N ALA A 211 29.56 3.31 16.84
CA ALA A 211 30.99 3.01 16.71
C ALA A 211 31.48 3.13 15.27
N LEU A 212 30.69 2.69 14.29
CA LEU A 212 31.11 2.50 12.90
C LEU A 212 30.49 3.50 11.93
N CYS A 213 29.29 4.00 12.22
CA CYS A 213 28.45 4.75 11.29
C CYS A 213 28.01 6.13 11.80
N ARG A 214 28.65 6.69 12.84
CA ARG A 214 28.22 7.95 13.50
C ARG A 214 28.08 9.16 12.58
N MET A 215 28.79 9.18 11.44
CA MET A 215 28.74 10.28 10.47
C MET A 215 27.65 10.10 9.41
N VAL A 216 26.91 8.98 9.45
CA VAL A 216 25.89 8.66 8.47
C VAL A 216 24.56 9.33 8.87
N PRO A 217 23.97 10.18 8.02
CA PRO A 217 22.70 10.81 8.33
C PRO A 217 21.59 9.76 8.43
N LEU A 218 20.85 9.76 9.54
CA LEU A 218 19.69 8.88 9.72
C LEU A 218 18.58 9.25 8.71
N GLY A 219 17.83 8.23 8.24
CA GLY A 219 16.77 8.38 7.24
C GLY A 219 17.07 7.68 5.91
N GLY A 220 16.01 7.25 5.22
CA GLY A 220 16.11 6.61 3.90
C GLY A 220 16.94 5.31 3.86
N GLY A 221 17.08 4.61 4.98
CA GLY A 221 17.84 3.34 5.06
C GLY A 221 19.36 3.46 5.09
N ARG A 222 19.93 4.68 5.05
CA ARG A 222 21.40 4.89 4.98
C ARG A 222 22.17 4.29 6.15
N GLY A 223 21.60 4.34 7.36
CA GLY A 223 22.25 3.77 8.54
C GLY A 223 22.34 2.24 8.48
N ILE A 224 21.32 1.59 7.92
CA ILE A 224 21.29 0.14 7.69
C ILE A 224 22.30 -0.23 6.61
N ALA A 225 22.39 0.56 5.53
CA ALA A 225 23.40 0.36 4.49
C ALA A 225 24.83 0.41 5.07
N CYS A 226 25.15 1.44 5.86
CA CYS A 226 26.47 1.53 6.50
C CYS A 226 26.77 0.35 7.43
N LEU A 227 25.79 -0.11 8.21
CA LEU A 227 25.95 -1.30 9.06
C LEU A 227 26.19 -2.56 8.22
N ARG A 228 25.52 -2.70 7.07
CA ARG A 228 25.74 -3.82 6.13
C ARG A 228 27.13 -3.78 5.50
N ASP A 229 27.62 -2.60 5.15
CA ASP A 229 28.97 -2.41 4.61
C ASP A 229 30.06 -2.73 5.66
N ASN A 230 29.70 -2.71 6.95
CA ASN A 230 30.58 -3.06 8.06
C ASN A 230 30.20 -4.40 8.72
N LEU A 231 29.52 -5.33 8.03
CA LEU A 231 29.04 -6.61 8.60
C LEU A 231 30.11 -7.39 9.38
N GLN A 232 31.36 -7.37 8.94
CA GLN A 232 32.45 -8.09 9.61
C GLN A 232 32.94 -7.41 10.89
N ARG A 233 32.53 -6.17 11.14
CA ARG A 233 32.96 -5.32 12.27
C ARG A 233 31.85 -5.01 13.27
N VAL A 234 30.59 -5.29 12.92
CA VAL A 234 29.46 -5.16 13.85
C VAL A 234 29.46 -6.30 14.86
N SER A 235 28.74 -6.12 15.97
CA SER A 235 28.54 -7.15 16.98
C SER A 235 27.87 -8.40 16.40
N PRO A 236 28.13 -9.60 16.96
CA PRO A 236 27.49 -10.83 16.51
C PRO A 236 25.95 -10.79 16.57
N ALA A 237 25.40 -10.05 17.53
CA ALA A 237 23.96 -9.84 17.65
C ALA A 237 23.41 -9.00 16.50
N CYS A 238 24.04 -7.85 16.20
CA CYS A 238 23.65 -7.02 15.07
C CYS A 238 23.87 -7.73 13.72
N HIS A 239 24.96 -8.49 13.57
CA HIS A 239 25.22 -9.29 12.38
C HIS A 239 24.06 -10.25 12.09
N ARG A 240 23.60 -11.01 13.10
CA ARG A 240 22.47 -11.94 12.93
C ARG A 240 21.20 -11.24 12.46
N VAL A 241 20.87 -10.08 13.05
CA VAL A 241 19.69 -9.30 12.64
C VAL A 241 19.82 -8.80 11.19
N LEU A 242 21.00 -8.36 10.78
CA LEU A 242 21.23 -7.86 9.41
C LEU A 242 21.25 -8.95 8.34
N THR A 243 21.63 -10.18 8.69
CA THR A 243 21.72 -11.31 7.75
C THR A 243 20.48 -12.17 7.67
N SER A 244 19.81 -12.38 8.80
CA SER A 244 18.68 -13.30 8.89
C SER A 244 17.33 -12.60 8.75
N GLY A 245 17.30 -11.26 8.80
CA GLY A 245 16.07 -10.53 9.07
C GLY A 245 15.70 -10.62 10.55
N LEU A 246 14.72 -9.82 10.96
CA LEU A 246 14.06 -9.94 12.26
C LEU A 246 13.05 -11.10 12.26
#